data_AF-A0A2V7RX84-F1
#
_entry.id   AF-A0A2V7RX84-F1
#
_cell.length_a   1.000
_cell.length_b   1.000
_cell.length_c   1.000
_cell.angle_alpha   90.00
_cell.angle_beta   90.00
_cell.angle_gamma   90.00
#
_symmetry.space_group_name_H-M   'P 1'
#
loop_
_entity.id
_entity.type
_entity.pdbx_description
1 polymer ?
#
loop_
_entity_poly.entity_id
_entity_poly.type
_entity_poly.pdbx_seq_one_letter_code
_entity_poly.pdbx_strand_id
1 'polypeptide(L)'
;MSGLHYTPPIQGFGTLSVTSPDGYFDSIGPGYKIGTFVDGRYRGADMVSAQLRTDEPCKGDGCDDPEYLRFVKVGDQLVFLRKNSDGGSYLWTGAFSAAGLSLVSDSQFAVQAFLSPDTIVHGSETFRLVSRLCGGASLRVAFRHPVFQEVRFDGQLFYVTRPDGSCLSFEYVPYFSEKEIVWHSPPKEPNSSGYSWKKDAEYGHLEMRYDPFVAADVVQIERDARVVGHTQRGEPVYELKDSNHPLLKEFYRDYEADIAKAEQRDEKGSGVRPPGRSYDQFLAARPIFLWHDPFRRLMRFTNNDFLPVYEAEPVIYLYPTTAQRVHVEAKPVYAIKASIPPNRAGWDVLALPSGELTGIRDRKTYSYLFWEGFSSTSPMRQEGFVIPREEVAGFFERMLPRLGLNERESKDFREAWLHRFHEAPYYFITFLPRETIDRLAPLVVTPKPDAVIRVLMDFRPLWARELVKAPDLPTPPERRGFTVVEWGGLLR
;
A
#
# COMPACT_ATOMS: atom_id res chain seq x y z
N MET A 1 13.03 22.47 22.56
CA MET A 1 12.17 21.34 22.15
C MET A 1 12.97 20.10 22.41
N SER A 2 12.41 19.23 23.26
CA SER A 2 13.05 18.76 24.49
C SER A 2 14.54 18.48 24.37
N GLY A 3 15.37 19.44 24.82
CA GLY A 3 16.79 19.24 24.98
C GLY A 3 17.01 18.03 25.88
N LEU A 4 17.55 16.96 25.33
CA LEU A 4 17.83 15.72 26.04
C LEU A 4 19.35 15.58 26.05
N HIS A 5 19.92 15.53 27.25
CA HIS A 5 21.33 15.21 27.39
C HIS A 5 21.44 13.69 27.45
N TYR A 6 21.82 13.09 26.31
CA TYR A 6 21.99 11.65 26.20
C TYR A 6 23.18 11.17 27.03
N THR A 7 23.00 10.04 27.70
CA THR A 7 24.03 9.39 28.51
C THR A 7 24.13 7.92 28.13
N PRO A 8 25.28 7.26 28.39
CA PRO A 8 25.36 5.81 28.29
C PRO A 8 24.21 5.15 29.08
N PRO A 9 23.61 4.05 28.57
CA PRO A 9 22.50 3.38 29.21
C PRO A 9 22.82 2.95 30.65
N ILE A 10 22.01 3.38 31.61
CA ILE A 10 22.10 2.96 33.02
C ILE A 10 20.77 2.32 33.41
N GLN A 11 20.79 1.14 34.02
CA GLN A 11 19.56 0.47 34.41
C GLN A 11 18.76 1.33 35.43
N GLY A 12 17.49 1.60 35.11
CA GLY A 12 16.56 2.37 35.92
C GLY A 12 15.47 1.54 36.59
N PHE A 13 15.09 0.38 36.02
CA PHE A 13 14.23 -0.63 36.65
C PHE A 13 14.49 -2.04 36.08
N GLY A 14 14.02 -3.08 36.78
CA GLY A 14 14.18 -4.49 36.40
C GLY A 14 13.21 -4.94 35.30
N THR A 15 13.26 -6.21 34.89
CA THR A 15 12.26 -6.76 33.98
C THR A 15 10.88 -6.76 34.63
N LEU A 16 9.86 -6.34 33.88
CA LEU A 16 8.46 -6.39 34.28
C LEU A 16 7.79 -7.47 33.44
N SER A 17 7.20 -8.48 34.06
CA SER A 17 6.67 -9.65 33.35
C SER A 17 5.23 -9.92 33.74
N VAL A 18 4.45 -10.42 32.79
CA VAL A 18 3.09 -10.91 32.99
C VAL A 18 2.90 -12.20 32.22
N THR A 19 2.31 -13.19 32.87
CA THR A 19 1.79 -14.37 32.18
C THR A 19 0.36 -14.09 31.77
N SER A 20 0.08 -14.17 30.47
CA SER A 20 -1.27 -14.02 29.93
C SER A 20 -2.14 -15.22 30.35
N PRO A 21 -3.48 -15.08 30.35
CA PRO A 21 -4.40 -16.19 30.65
C PRO A 21 -4.21 -17.42 29.74
N ASP A 22 -3.72 -17.19 28.52
CA ASP A 22 -3.48 -18.22 27.50
C ASP A 22 -2.09 -18.86 27.63
N GLY A 23 -1.33 -18.50 28.66
CA GLY A 23 -0.02 -19.09 28.96
C GLY A 23 1.16 -18.43 28.22
N TYR A 24 0.93 -17.36 27.45
CA TYR A 24 2.01 -16.58 26.84
C TYR A 24 2.70 -15.72 27.89
N PHE A 25 4.01 -15.54 27.74
CA PHE A 25 4.81 -14.73 28.64
C PHE A 25 5.21 -13.44 27.95
N ASP A 26 4.57 -12.35 28.35
CA ASP A 26 4.96 -11.04 27.87
C ASP A 26 5.83 -10.34 28.90
N SER A 27 6.83 -9.60 28.42
CA SER A 27 7.72 -8.86 29.30
C SER A 27 8.15 -7.53 28.71
N ILE A 28 8.32 -6.58 29.61
CA ILE A 28 9.06 -5.36 29.36
C ILE A 28 10.43 -5.61 29.98
N GLY A 29 11.46 -5.62 29.14
CA GLY A 29 12.84 -5.77 29.58
C GLY A 29 13.24 -4.71 30.61
N PRO A 30 14.42 -4.85 31.24
CA PRO A 30 14.91 -3.83 32.15
C PRO A 30 14.91 -2.47 31.46
N GLY A 31 14.35 -1.47 32.14
CA GLY A 31 14.34 -0.11 31.62
C GLY A 31 15.69 0.53 31.82
N TYR A 32 16.27 1.10 30.77
CA TYR A 32 17.53 1.81 30.81
C TYR A 32 17.32 3.31 30.66
N LYS A 33 17.85 4.09 31.60
CA LYS A 33 18.05 5.53 31.45
C LYS A 33 19.00 5.78 30.29
N ILE A 34 18.52 6.53 29.30
CA ILE A 34 19.28 6.91 28.09
C ILE A 34 19.63 8.40 28.06
N GLY A 35 19.16 9.16 29.05
CA GLY A 35 19.49 10.57 29.20
C GLY A 35 18.59 11.29 30.19
N THR A 36 18.84 12.58 30.36
CA THR A 36 18.07 13.45 31.25
C THR A 36 17.55 14.66 30.47
N PHE A 37 16.30 15.02 30.70
CA PHE A 37 15.68 16.21 30.10
C PHE A 37 16.28 17.48 30.70
N VAL A 38 16.79 18.39 29.87
CA VAL A 38 17.39 19.65 30.34
C VAL A 38 16.46 20.87 30.21
N ASP A 39 15.36 20.73 29.46
CA ASP A 39 14.32 21.75 29.30
C ASP A 39 12.90 21.13 29.24
N GLY A 40 11.88 21.97 29.07
CA GLY A 40 10.50 21.53 28.82
C GLY A 40 9.76 20.95 30.03
N ARG A 41 8.62 20.29 29.76
CA ARG A 41 7.67 19.76 30.77
C ARG A 41 8.34 18.80 31.77
N TYR A 42 9.30 18.02 31.31
CA TYR A 42 9.95 16.96 32.08
C TYR A 42 11.37 17.33 32.51
N ARG A 43 11.73 18.62 32.55
CA ARG A 43 13.06 19.08 32.95
C ARG A 43 13.51 18.43 34.27
N GLY A 44 14.70 17.85 34.25
CA GLY A 44 15.31 17.14 35.38
C GLY A 44 14.91 15.67 35.50
N ALA A 45 13.91 15.21 34.75
CA ALA A 45 13.50 13.81 34.74
C ALA A 45 14.37 12.96 33.81
N ASP A 46 14.32 11.65 34.01
CA ASP A 46 15.08 10.69 33.22
C ASP A 46 14.25 10.16 32.05
N MET A 47 14.88 10.07 30.89
CA MET A 47 14.34 9.36 29.74
C MET A 47 14.77 7.90 29.84
N VAL A 48 13.80 6.98 29.80
CA VAL A 48 14.02 5.54 29.95
C VAL A 48 13.49 4.80 28.71
N SER A 49 14.26 3.85 28.19
CA SER A 49 13.85 2.95 27.11
C SER A 49 13.88 1.50 27.59
N ALA A 50 12.88 0.72 27.22
CA ALA A 50 12.75 -0.69 27.57
C ALA A 50 12.22 -1.48 26.37
N GLN A 51 12.81 -2.64 26.08
CA GLN A 51 12.34 -3.49 24.99
C GLN A 51 11.07 -4.22 25.39
N LEU A 52 10.05 -4.23 24.54
CA LEU A 52 8.88 -5.09 24.67
C LEU A 52 9.20 -6.46 24.04
N ARG A 53 8.85 -7.53 24.75
CA ARG A 53 8.94 -8.90 24.26
C ARG A 53 7.59 -9.57 24.46
N THR A 54 7.07 -10.11 23.37
CA THR A 54 5.81 -10.86 23.34
C THR A 54 6.12 -12.27 22.88
N ASP A 55 5.66 -13.26 23.64
CA ASP A 55 5.84 -14.67 23.28
C ASP A 55 4.70 -15.20 22.38
N GLU A 56 3.77 -14.33 21.99
CA GLU A 56 2.71 -14.69 21.04
C GLU A 56 3.34 -14.99 19.66
N PRO A 57 3.03 -16.14 19.04
CA PRO A 57 3.56 -16.52 17.74
C PRO A 57 3.01 -15.60 16.66
N CYS A 58 3.76 -14.54 16.38
CA CYS A 58 3.50 -13.62 15.29
C CYS A 58 4.00 -14.24 13.97
N LYS A 59 3.22 -14.05 12.90
CA LYS A 59 3.54 -14.53 11.55
C LYS A 59 3.47 -13.32 10.65
N GLY A 60 4.54 -13.01 9.92
CA GLY A 60 4.60 -11.75 9.21
C GLY A 60 6.01 -11.20 9.10
N ASP A 61 6.28 -10.39 8.09
CA ASP A 61 7.43 -9.50 8.11
C ASP A 61 7.22 -8.39 9.16
N GLY A 62 8.31 -7.98 9.81
CA GLY A 62 8.30 -7.09 10.96
C GLY A 62 7.87 -7.75 12.28
N CYS A 63 7.58 -9.05 12.29
CA CYS A 63 7.25 -9.80 13.51
C CYS A 63 8.45 -9.96 14.46
N ASP A 64 9.65 -10.13 13.89
CA ASP A 64 10.90 -10.19 14.65
C ASP A 64 11.49 -8.79 14.93
N ASP A 65 10.82 -7.72 14.49
CA ASP A 65 11.33 -6.38 14.71
C ASP A 65 11.26 -6.02 16.20
N PRO A 66 12.36 -5.55 16.80
CA PRO A 66 12.35 -5.21 18.21
C PRO A 66 11.50 -3.96 18.45
N GLU A 67 10.54 -4.08 19.37
CA GLU A 67 9.74 -2.94 19.84
C GLU A 67 10.32 -2.33 21.12
N TYR A 68 10.33 -1.01 21.19
CA TYR A 68 10.80 -0.27 22.37
C TYR A 68 9.71 0.64 22.93
N LEU A 69 9.49 0.52 24.23
CA LEU A 69 8.64 1.39 25.04
C LEU A 69 9.50 2.44 25.71
N ARG A 70 9.03 3.69 25.68
CA ARG A 70 9.78 4.83 26.18
C ARG A 70 9.01 5.59 27.23
N PHE A 71 9.71 5.96 28.30
CA PHE A 71 9.13 6.52 29.51
C PHE A 71 9.90 7.75 29.98
N VAL A 72 9.19 8.65 30.65
CA VAL A 72 9.82 9.59 31.59
C VAL A 72 9.75 8.97 32.98
N LYS A 73 10.88 8.91 33.69
CA LYS A 73 10.93 8.47 35.09
C LYS A 73 11.09 9.66 36.02
N VAL A 74 10.18 9.77 37.00
CA VAL A 74 10.19 10.78 38.08
C VAL A 74 9.97 10.06 39.40
N GLY A 75 11.05 9.81 40.16
CA GLY A 75 10.98 8.92 41.32
C GLY A 75 10.47 7.54 40.89
N ASP A 76 9.42 7.05 41.54
CA ASP A 76 8.80 5.74 41.24
C ASP A 76 7.71 5.81 40.16
N GLN A 77 7.41 6.99 39.63
CA GLN A 77 6.45 7.15 38.54
C GLN A 77 7.13 7.02 37.18
N LEU A 78 6.53 6.20 36.31
CA LEU A 78 6.81 6.12 34.87
C LEU A 78 5.68 6.77 34.08
N VAL A 79 6.04 7.73 33.23
CA VAL A 79 5.15 8.33 32.25
C VAL A 79 5.41 7.71 30.88
N PHE A 80 4.52 6.84 30.43
CA PHE A 80 4.59 6.23 29.09
C PHE A 80 4.38 7.27 27.99
N LEU A 81 5.40 7.43 27.14
CA LEU A 81 5.41 8.38 26.03
C LEU A 81 4.90 7.69 24.77
N ARG A 82 3.59 7.79 24.52
CA ARG A 82 2.93 7.02 23.45
C ARG A 82 3.46 7.38 22.05
N LYS A 83 3.71 8.66 21.77
CA LYS A 83 4.26 9.12 20.48
C LYS A 83 5.72 8.71 20.26
N ASN A 84 6.42 8.34 21.31
CA ASN A 84 7.84 7.97 21.25
C ASN A 84 8.07 6.47 21.34
N SER A 85 7.03 5.66 21.53
CA SER A 85 7.16 4.22 21.67
C SER A 85 6.76 3.53 20.37
N ASP A 86 7.39 2.39 20.07
CA ASP A 86 7.15 1.65 18.81
C ASP A 86 5.85 0.82 18.84
N GLY A 87 5.28 0.61 20.04
CA GLY A 87 4.08 -0.18 20.31
C GLY A 87 3.44 0.17 21.66
N GLY A 88 2.83 -0.81 22.34
CA GLY A 88 2.26 -0.65 23.68
C GLY A 88 0.86 -0.02 23.71
N SER A 89 -0.04 -0.49 22.83
CA SER A 89 -1.47 -0.12 22.86
C SER A 89 -2.16 -0.47 24.18
N TYR A 90 -1.66 -1.50 24.86
CA TYR A 90 -2.10 -1.93 26.19
C TYR A 90 -0.88 -2.25 27.06
N LEU A 91 -0.81 -1.70 28.29
CA LEU A 91 0.28 -1.95 29.23
C LEU A 91 -0.29 -2.53 30.53
N TRP A 92 0.35 -3.58 31.06
CA TRP A 92 -0.12 -4.27 32.27
C TRP A 92 0.24 -3.47 33.52
N THR A 93 -0.64 -2.55 33.94
CA THR A 93 -0.43 -1.72 35.15
C THR A 93 -0.10 -2.54 36.40
N GLY A 94 -0.63 -3.76 36.53
CA GLY A 94 -0.31 -4.67 37.63
C GLY A 94 1.18 -5.06 37.73
N ALA A 95 1.86 -5.23 36.60
CA ALA A 95 3.30 -5.57 36.58
C ALA A 95 4.16 -4.42 37.10
N PHE A 96 3.81 -3.18 36.75
CA PHE A 96 4.47 -1.98 37.25
C PHE A 96 4.26 -1.84 38.76
N SER A 97 3.02 -1.97 39.22
CA SER A 97 2.68 -1.89 40.65
C SER A 97 3.41 -2.93 41.49
N ALA A 98 3.54 -4.17 40.99
CA ALA A 98 4.29 -5.23 41.67
C ALA A 98 5.79 -4.90 41.84
N ALA A 99 6.34 -4.08 40.93
CA ALA A 99 7.70 -3.57 41.01
C ALA A 99 7.82 -2.25 41.80
N GLY A 100 6.75 -1.81 42.48
CA GLY A 100 6.71 -0.55 43.21
C GLY A 100 6.65 0.70 42.33
N LEU A 101 6.27 0.55 41.05
CA LEU A 101 6.20 1.64 40.08
C LEU A 101 4.76 2.04 39.79
N SER A 102 4.51 3.33 39.58
CA SER A 102 3.23 3.82 39.07
C SER A 102 3.32 4.17 37.59
N LEU A 103 2.29 3.83 36.81
CA LEU A 103 2.24 4.08 35.37
C LEU A 103 1.18 5.13 35.03
N VAL A 104 1.60 6.18 34.33
CA VAL A 104 0.71 7.17 33.71
C VAL A 104 1.07 7.33 32.23
N SER A 105 0.19 7.91 31.42
CA SER A 105 0.42 8.06 29.98
C SER A 105 0.42 9.54 29.58
N ASP A 106 1.38 9.94 28.75
CA ASP A 106 1.34 11.20 28.01
C ASP A 106 1.28 10.88 26.51
N SER A 107 0.13 11.16 25.90
CA SER A 107 -0.12 10.93 24.48
C SER A 107 0.29 12.09 23.58
N GLN A 108 0.68 13.23 24.16
CA GLN A 108 0.93 14.47 23.43
C GLN A 108 2.42 14.80 23.36
N PHE A 109 3.17 14.54 24.42
CA PHE A 109 4.60 14.81 24.50
C PHE A 109 5.39 13.97 23.49
N ALA A 110 6.47 14.57 22.99
CA ALA A 110 7.29 13.98 21.95
C ALA A 110 8.75 14.41 22.05
N VAL A 111 9.65 13.44 21.93
CA VAL A 111 11.08 13.63 21.68
C VAL A 111 11.40 13.33 20.21
N GLN A 112 11.99 14.29 19.49
CA GLN A 112 12.18 14.21 18.05
C GLN A 112 12.94 12.96 17.58
N ALA A 113 13.96 12.52 18.31
CA ALA A 113 14.75 11.32 17.97
C ALA A 113 13.97 10.00 18.06
N PHE A 114 12.79 10.00 18.68
CA PHE A 114 11.94 8.82 18.88
C PHE A 114 10.53 8.96 18.32
N LEU A 115 10.18 10.13 17.79
CA LEU A 115 9.05 10.20 16.88
C LEU A 115 9.46 9.35 15.67
N SER A 116 8.74 8.27 15.37
CA SER A 116 8.88 7.58 14.09
C SER A 116 8.77 8.67 13.02
N PRO A 117 9.86 9.10 12.38
CA PRO A 117 9.75 10.16 11.42
C PRO A 117 9.23 9.47 10.18
N ASP A 118 7.98 9.75 9.87
CA ASP A 118 7.51 9.62 8.50
C ASP A 118 8.44 10.45 7.65
N THR A 119 9.28 9.67 6.98
CA THR A 119 10.32 10.09 6.07
C THR A 119 11.49 10.75 6.80
N ILE A 120 12.57 9.99 7.00
CA ILE A 120 13.90 10.61 7.02
C ILE A 120 14.02 11.40 5.71
N VAL A 121 14.17 12.72 5.77
CA VAL A 121 14.22 13.56 4.56
C VAL A 121 15.68 13.93 4.28
N HIS A 122 16.08 13.80 3.02
CA HIS A 122 17.36 14.33 2.54
C HIS A 122 17.11 15.25 1.34
N GLY A 123 17.19 16.56 1.53
CA GLY A 123 16.78 17.50 0.48
C GLY A 123 15.29 17.37 0.18
N SER A 124 14.95 16.94 -1.04
CA SER A 124 13.56 16.68 -1.46
C SER A 124 13.22 15.19 -1.54
N GLU A 125 14.10 14.35 -0.99
CA GLU A 125 14.07 12.90 -1.18
C GLU A 125 13.36 12.22 -0.03
N THR A 126 12.47 11.28 -0.39
CA THR A 126 11.59 10.61 0.56
C THR A 126 12.00 9.15 0.79
N PHE A 127 11.77 8.69 2.01
CA PHE A 127 12.13 7.38 2.50
C PHE A 127 10.95 6.79 3.28
N ARG A 128 10.80 5.47 3.18
CA ARG A 128 9.76 4.70 3.87
C ARG A 128 10.41 3.74 4.86
N LEU A 129 9.91 3.71 6.09
CA LEU A 129 10.34 2.74 7.10
C LEU A 129 9.92 1.33 6.64
N VAL A 130 10.85 0.38 6.65
CA VAL A 130 10.60 -1.02 6.24
C VAL A 130 10.94 -2.04 7.32
N SER A 131 11.78 -1.69 8.31
CA SER A 131 12.07 -2.56 9.45
C SER A 131 12.70 -1.76 10.60
N ARG A 132 12.70 -2.30 11.82
CA ARG A 132 13.41 -1.81 13.02
C ARG A 132 14.71 -2.56 13.30
N LEU A 133 15.15 -3.40 12.38
CA LEU A 133 16.45 -4.06 12.41
C LEU A 133 17.51 -3.19 11.74
N CYS A 134 18.78 -3.53 11.95
CA CYS A 134 19.93 -2.84 11.37
C CYS A 134 20.85 -3.82 10.64
N GLY A 135 21.43 -3.37 9.53
CA GLY A 135 22.66 -3.95 9.00
C GLY A 135 23.87 -3.64 9.89
N GLY A 136 24.98 -4.35 9.66
CA GLY A 136 26.21 -4.24 10.44
C GLY A 136 26.82 -2.82 10.49
N ALA A 137 27.69 -2.58 11.47
CA ALA A 137 28.35 -1.28 11.67
C ALA A 137 29.36 -0.90 10.56
N SER A 138 29.72 -1.85 9.68
CA SER A 138 30.70 -1.65 8.59
C SER A 138 30.12 -1.01 7.33
N LEU A 139 28.84 -0.65 7.33
CA LEU A 139 28.17 -0.04 6.18
C LEU A 139 28.66 1.39 5.90
N ARG A 140 28.66 1.79 4.63
CA ARG A 140 29.06 3.14 4.23
C ARG A 140 28.07 4.18 4.75
N VAL A 141 28.55 5.34 5.18
CA VAL A 141 27.69 6.49 5.46
C VAL A 141 27.24 7.12 4.14
N ALA A 142 25.93 7.12 3.86
CA ALA A 142 25.36 7.74 2.67
C ALA A 142 25.22 9.26 2.83
N PHE A 143 24.68 9.71 3.97
CA PHE A 143 24.54 11.14 4.28
C PHE A 143 24.41 11.36 5.80
N ARG A 144 24.47 12.63 6.22
CA ARG A 144 24.21 13.02 7.61
C ARG A 144 22.83 13.63 7.79
N HIS A 145 22.05 13.12 8.74
CA HIS A 145 20.71 13.61 9.10
C HIS A 145 20.76 14.45 10.38
N PRO A 146 20.02 15.58 10.48
CA PRO A 146 20.07 16.45 11.66
C PRO A 146 19.72 15.76 12.99
N VAL A 147 18.85 14.75 12.94
CA VAL A 147 18.39 14.01 14.14
C VAL A 147 19.20 12.73 14.37
N PHE A 148 19.49 11.98 13.31
CA PHE A 148 20.07 10.63 13.42
C PHE A 148 21.58 10.61 13.23
N GLN A 149 22.18 11.75 12.91
CA GLN A 149 23.59 11.89 12.58
C GLN A 149 23.97 11.07 11.36
N GLU A 150 24.34 9.80 11.50
CA GLU A 150 24.83 9.00 10.39
C GLU A 150 23.74 8.09 9.81
N VAL A 151 23.49 8.25 8.51
CA VAL A 151 22.63 7.35 7.75
C VAL A 151 23.52 6.41 6.95
N ARG A 152 23.51 5.14 7.33
CA ARG A 152 24.30 4.09 6.72
C ARG A 152 23.55 3.45 5.55
N PHE A 153 24.26 2.87 4.59
CA PHE A 153 23.65 2.31 3.40
C PHE A 153 24.37 1.04 2.94
N ASP A 154 23.63 0.03 2.53
CA ASP A 154 24.17 -1.27 2.09
C ASP A 154 24.12 -1.49 0.58
N GLY A 155 23.49 -0.59 -0.18
CA GLY A 155 23.20 -0.80 -1.60
C GLY A 155 21.70 -0.77 -1.90
N GLN A 156 20.86 -1.06 -0.90
CA GLN A 156 19.42 -1.18 -1.05
C GLN A 156 18.67 -0.36 0.00
N LEU A 157 19.01 -0.54 1.27
CA LEU A 157 18.36 0.07 2.42
C LEU A 157 19.28 1.04 3.14
N PHE A 158 18.64 1.97 3.83
CA PHE A 158 19.24 3.04 4.62
C PHE A 158 18.98 2.80 6.10
N TYR A 159 20.02 2.84 6.91
CA TYR A 159 19.97 2.47 8.30
C TYR A 159 20.31 3.66 9.19
N VAL A 160 19.55 3.82 10.27
CA VAL A 160 19.84 4.78 11.32
C VAL A 160 19.81 4.10 12.68
N THR A 161 20.60 4.63 13.60
CA THR A 161 20.61 4.20 15.01
C THR A 161 20.08 5.36 15.85
N ARG A 162 19.05 5.09 16.65
CA ARG A 162 18.48 6.04 17.59
C ARG A 162 19.36 6.12 18.85
N PRO A 163 19.22 7.18 19.67
CA PRO A 163 20.08 7.39 20.83
C PRO A 163 20.01 6.29 21.92
N ASP A 164 18.96 5.47 21.93
CA ASP A 164 18.83 4.31 22.81
C ASP A 164 19.43 3.01 22.24
N GLY A 165 20.12 3.11 21.09
CA GLY A 165 20.70 1.97 20.37
C GLY A 165 19.70 1.20 19.50
N SER A 166 18.40 1.49 19.60
CA SER A 166 17.41 0.89 18.69
C SER A 166 17.59 1.40 17.26
N CYS A 167 17.18 0.60 16.30
CA CYS A 167 17.47 0.83 14.88
C CYS A 167 16.23 1.05 14.05
N LEU A 168 16.41 1.69 12.90
CA LEU A 168 15.39 1.81 11.86
C LEU A 168 16.05 1.62 10.48
N SER A 169 15.39 0.85 9.63
CA SER A 169 15.75 0.58 8.23
C SER A 169 14.72 1.23 7.32
N PHE A 170 15.20 1.94 6.31
CA PHE A 170 14.40 2.68 5.36
C PHE A 170 14.73 2.28 3.93
N GLU A 171 13.73 2.26 3.06
CA GLU A 171 13.96 2.29 1.62
C GLU A 171 13.79 3.71 1.08
N TYR A 172 14.45 4.01 -0.03
CA TYR A 172 14.21 5.24 -0.78
C TYR A 172 12.97 5.07 -1.67
N VAL A 173 12.12 6.08 -1.71
CA VAL A 173 10.93 6.15 -2.56
C VAL A 173 11.18 7.20 -3.65
N PRO A 174 11.10 6.85 -4.95
CA PRO A 174 11.20 7.82 -6.04
C PRO A 174 10.21 8.96 -5.87
N TYR A 175 10.68 10.19 -6.09
CA TYR A 175 9.90 11.40 -5.85
C TYR A 175 8.86 11.72 -6.95
N PHE A 176 8.87 10.97 -8.06
CA PHE A 176 8.02 11.21 -9.22
C PHE A 176 7.27 9.95 -9.66
N SER A 177 6.17 10.17 -10.36
CA SER A 177 5.45 9.16 -11.15
C SER A 177 5.71 9.31 -12.65
N GLU A 178 5.34 8.32 -13.45
CA GLU A 178 5.46 8.35 -14.91
C GLU A 178 4.74 9.55 -15.56
N LYS A 179 3.74 10.10 -14.88
CA LYS A 179 2.96 11.26 -15.33
C LYS A 179 3.75 12.56 -15.29
N GLU A 180 4.81 12.60 -14.50
CA GLU A 180 5.69 13.75 -14.33
C GLU A 180 6.90 13.68 -15.28
N ILE A 181 6.99 12.63 -16.10
CA ILE A 181 8.04 12.51 -17.11
C ILE A 181 7.63 13.27 -18.38
N VAL A 182 8.50 14.16 -18.82
CA VAL A 182 8.43 14.79 -20.14
C VAL A 182 9.12 13.88 -21.15
N TRP A 183 8.32 13.07 -21.85
CA TRP A 183 8.80 12.14 -22.86
C TRP A 183 9.19 12.85 -24.16
N HIS A 184 10.34 12.49 -24.73
CA HIS A 184 10.76 12.99 -26.06
C HIS A 184 9.91 12.40 -27.19
N SER A 185 9.40 11.19 -26.98
CA SER A 185 8.46 10.53 -27.87
C SER A 185 7.50 9.63 -27.08
N PRO A 186 6.21 9.61 -27.43
CA PRO A 186 5.27 8.65 -26.86
C PRO A 186 5.63 7.22 -27.28
N PRO A 187 5.25 6.20 -26.50
CA PRO A 187 5.34 4.82 -26.95
C PRO A 187 4.48 4.60 -28.21
N LYS A 188 4.85 3.62 -29.04
CA LYS A 188 4.14 3.32 -30.30
C LYS A 188 2.80 2.62 -30.05
N GLU A 189 2.72 1.87 -28.96
CA GLU A 189 1.49 1.30 -28.42
C GLU A 189 1.11 2.02 -27.12
N PRO A 190 -0.19 2.17 -26.80
CA PRO A 190 -0.61 2.81 -25.56
C PRO A 190 -0.16 1.99 -24.34
N ASN A 191 0.31 2.69 -23.31
CA ASN A 191 0.41 2.16 -21.96
C ASN A 191 -0.90 2.46 -21.23
N SER A 192 -1.68 1.42 -20.96
CA SER A 192 -2.99 1.52 -20.30
C SER A 192 -2.94 1.33 -18.80
N SER A 193 -1.78 1.22 -18.16
CA SER A 193 -1.72 0.88 -16.73
C SER A 193 -0.68 1.67 -15.93
N GLY A 194 0.09 2.53 -16.60
CA GLY A 194 1.17 3.29 -16.00
C GLY A 194 2.44 2.45 -15.80
N TYR A 195 3.35 2.94 -14.96
CA TYR A 195 4.56 2.21 -14.59
C TYR A 195 4.66 2.05 -13.06
N SER A 196 5.42 1.06 -12.61
CA SER A 196 5.85 0.91 -11.22
C SER A 196 7.28 0.45 -11.10
N TRP A 197 7.96 0.89 -10.05
CA TRP A 197 9.31 0.44 -9.74
C TRP A 197 9.31 -0.72 -8.73
N LYS A 198 8.33 -0.75 -7.81
CA LYS A 198 8.15 -1.80 -6.81
C LYS A 198 6.67 -2.15 -6.65
N LYS A 199 6.37 -3.44 -6.52
CA LYS A 199 5.09 -3.95 -5.99
C LYS A 199 5.47 -4.56 -4.66
N ASP A 200 5.06 -3.92 -3.58
CA ASP A 200 5.14 -4.54 -2.26
C ASP A 200 4.27 -5.82 -2.33
N ALA A 201 4.91 -6.98 -2.27
CA ALA A 201 4.20 -8.15 -1.78
C ALA A 201 4.68 -8.35 -0.38
N GLU A 202 3.74 -8.74 0.47
CA GLU A 202 4.18 -9.47 1.64
C GLU A 202 3.27 -10.63 2.01
N TYR A 203 1.98 -10.66 1.63
CA TYR A 203 1.18 -11.87 1.88
C TYR A 203 0.17 -12.14 0.77
N GLY A 204 0.52 -13.14 -0.07
CA GLY A 204 -0.29 -13.66 -1.19
C GLY A 204 0.44 -13.55 -2.55
N HIS A 205 1.58 -14.23 -2.70
CA HIS A 205 2.42 -14.33 -3.91
C HIS A 205 2.85 -13.00 -4.59
N LEU A 206 4.18 -12.76 -4.64
CA LEU A 206 4.75 -11.74 -5.51
C LEU A 206 4.25 -11.93 -6.95
N GLU A 207 3.63 -10.89 -7.46
CA GLU A 207 3.40 -10.72 -8.88
C GLU A 207 4.14 -9.45 -9.36
N MET A 208 5.37 -9.22 -8.87
CA MET A 208 6.44 -8.59 -9.63
C MET A 208 7.72 -9.38 -9.39
N ARG A 209 8.23 -9.99 -10.44
CA ARG A 209 9.36 -10.94 -10.42
C ARG A 209 10.73 -10.24 -10.34
N TYR A 210 10.78 -8.90 -10.36
CA TYR A 210 12.00 -8.15 -10.65
C TYR A 210 12.38 -7.20 -9.52
N ASP A 211 13.68 -7.17 -9.24
CA ASP A 211 14.28 -6.18 -8.36
C ASP A 211 14.08 -4.76 -8.94
N PRO A 212 13.63 -3.78 -8.14
CA PRO A 212 13.57 -2.37 -8.55
C PRO A 212 14.93 -1.82 -8.98
N PHE A 213 16.04 -2.38 -8.52
CA PHE A 213 17.39 -1.93 -8.82
C PHE A 213 18.07 -2.88 -9.81
N VAL A 214 18.61 -2.30 -10.88
CA VAL A 214 19.37 -3.01 -11.91
C VAL A 214 20.85 -2.90 -11.58
N ALA A 215 21.50 -4.05 -11.43
CA ALA A 215 22.93 -4.10 -11.15
C ALA A 215 23.75 -3.56 -12.36
N ALA A 216 24.88 -2.92 -12.05
CA ALA A 216 25.71 -2.24 -13.06
C ALA A 216 26.41 -3.18 -14.05
N ASP A 217 26.52 -4.47 -13.70
CA ASP A 217 26.98 -5.53 -14.60
C ASP A 217 25.90 -6.02 -15.56
N VAL A 218 24.61 -5.81 -15.22
CA VAL A 218 23.47 -6.14 -16.08
C VAL A 218 23.20 -5.03 -17.09
N VAL A 219 23.23 -3.76 -16.69
CA VAL A 219 23.03 -2.60 -17.58
C VAL A 219 24.05 -1.51 -17.29
N GLN A 220 24.79 -1.09 -18.33
CA GLN A 220 25.65 0.09 -18.32
C GLN A 220 25.02 1.17 -19.18
N ILE A 221 24.51 2.25 -18.58
CA ILE A 221 23.66 3.23 -19.27
C ILE A 221 24.34 3.87 -20.48
N GLU A 222 25.62 4.21 -20.38
CA GLU A 222 26.40 4.84 -21.45
C GLU A 222 26.49 3.93 -22.69
N ARG A 223 26.59 2.62 -22.48
CA ARG A 223 26.72 1.60 -23.52
C ARG A 223 25.34 1.16 -24.02
N ASP A 224 24.47 0.76 -23.11
CA ASP A 224 23.28 -0.06 -23.38
C ASP A 224 22.00 0.75 -23.55
N ALA A 225 21.97 2.01 -23.09
CA ALA A 225 20.74 2.79 -23.02
C ALA A 225 20.83 4.17 -23.68
N ARG A 226 19.68 4.70 -24.08
CA ARG A 226 19.52 6.03 -24.67
C ARG A 226 18.51 6.84 -23.88
N VAL A 227 18.68 8.15 -23.86
CA VAL A 227 17.72 9.07 -23.23
C VAL A 227 16.42 9.09 -24.05
N VAL A 228 15.28 9.00 -23.37
CA VAL A 228 13.94 9.00 -23.99
C VAL A 228 12.97 10.01 -23.36
N GLY A 229 13.40 10.70 -22.31
CA GLY A 229 12.62 11.71 -21.61
C GLY A 229 13.39 12.29 -20.44
N HIS A 230 12.75 13.21 -19.72
CA HIS A 230 13.29 13.79 -18.50
C HIS A 230 12.22 13.90 -17.42
N THR A 231 12.62 13.78 -16.15
CA THR A 231 11.75 14.12 -15.01
C THR A 231 11.48 15.64 -14.99
N GLN A 232 10.52 16.10 -14.17
CA GLN A 232 10.30 17.55 -13.96
C GLN A 232 11.53 18.28 -13.41
N ARG A 233 12.45 17.57 -12.76
CA ARG A 233 13.72 18.12 -12.28
C ARG A 233 14.81 18.15 -13.36
N GLY A 234 14.50 17.73 -14.59
CA GLY A 234 15.44 17.70 -15.71
C GLY A 234 16.39 16.50 -15.67
N GLU A 235 16.10 15.46 -14.88
CA GLU A 235 16.93 14.26 -14.85
C GLU A 235 16.56 13.33 -16.00
N PRO A 236 17.54 12.77 -16.73
CA PRO A 236 17.26 11.89 -17.86
C PRO A 236 16.63 10.56 -17.41
N VAL A 237 15.65 10.09 -18.19
CA VAL A 237 15.17 8.70 -18.14
C VAL A 237 15.55 7.97 -19.42
N TYR A 238 15.80 6.68 -19.29
CA TYR A 238 16.47 5.89 -20.32
C TYR A 238 15.64 4.68 -20.78
N GLU A 239 15.91 4.24 -22.00
CA GLU A 239 15.41 3.00 -22.58
C GLU A 239 16.60 2.21 -23.15
N LEU A 240 16.51 0.88 -23.11
CA LEU A 240 17.54 0.00 -23.70
C LEU A 240 17.56 0.15 -25.23
N LYS A 241 18.78 0.20 -25.80
CA LYS A 241 18.99 0.31 -27.25
C LYS A 241 18.71 -1.01 -27.96
N ASP A 242 19.17 -2.11 -27.38
CA ASP A 242 19.05 -3.45 -27.95
C ASP A 242 17.69 -4.07 -27.61
N SER A 243 16.88 -4.30 -28.64
CA SER A 243 15.61 -4.99 -28.52
C SER A 243 15.74 -6.46 -28.10
N ASN A 244 16.94 -7.05 -28.13
CA ASN A 244 17.21 -8.41 -27.67
C ASN A 244 17.93 -8.47 -26.32
N HIS A 245 18.01 -7.35 -25.60
CA HIS A 245 18.66 -7.30 -24.30
C HIS A 245 18.10 -8.37 -23.35
N PRO A 246 18.94 -9.13 -22.60
CA PRO A 246 18.49 -10.23 -21.74
C PRO A 246 17.36 -9.84 -20.77
N LEU A 247 17.46 -8.65 -20.17
CA LEU A 247 16.43 -8.11 -19.26
C LEU A 247 15.05 -8.00 -19.94
N LEU A 248 14.97 -7.61 -21.22
CA LEU A 248 13.71 -7.53 -21.97
C LEU A 248 13.18 -8.91 -22.35
N LYS A 249 14.06 -9.84 -22.71
CA LYS A 249 13.69 -11.22 -23.09
C LYS A 249 13.17 -12.01 -21.90
N GLU A 250 13.85 -11.88 -20.76
CA GLU A 250 13.40 -12.45 -19.49
C GLU A 250 12.04 -11.90 -19.11
N PHE A 251 11.86 -10.57 -19.12
CA PHE A 251 10.58 -9.97 -18.79
C PHE A 251 9.45 -10.48 -19.69
N TYR A 252 9.68 -10.57 -20.99
CA TYR A 252 8.66 -11.08 -21.90
C TYR A 252 8.33 -12.56 -21.68
N ARG A 253 9.32 -13.43 -21.48
CA ARG A 253 9.10 -14.86 -21.16
C ARG A 253 8.23 -15.02 -19.92
N ASP A 254 8.48 -14.19 -18.92
CA ASP A 254 7.78 -14.21 -17.66
C ASP A 254 6.34 -13.71 -17.82
N TYR A 255 6.12 -12.65 -18.60
CA TYR A 255 4.79 -12.20 -19.03
C TYR A 255 4.01 -13.31 -19.76
N GLU A 256 4.63 -14.02 -20.70
CA GLU A 256 4.00 -15.15 -21.40
C GLU A 256 3.59 -16.26 -20.42
N ALA A 257 4.45 -16.54 -19.43
CA ALA A 257 4.14 -17.53 -18.39
C ALA A 257 2.98 -17.08 -17.48
N ASP A 258 2.87 -15.79 -17.18
CA ASP A 258 1.80 -15.25 -16.34
C ASP A 258 0.45 -15.27 -17.08
N ILE A 259 0.44 -14.96 -18.38
CA ILE A 259 -0.75 -15.15 -19.26
C ILE A 259 -1.14 -16.63 -19.30
N ALA A 260 -0.18 -17.54 -19.46
CA ALA A 260 -0.44 -18.98 -19.47
C ALA A 260 -0.94 -19.53 -18.12
N LYS A 261 -0.53 -18.94 -16.98
CA LYS A 261 -1.03 -19.32 -15.65
C LYS A 261 -2.44 -18.79 -15.39
N ALA A 262 -2.75 -17.59 -15.85
CA ALA A 262 -4.11 -17.05 -15.78
C ALA A 262 -5.11 -17.95 -16.50
N GLU A 263 -4.68 -18.64 -17.58
CA GLU A 263 -5.48 -19.68 -18.26
C GLU A 263 -5.77 -20.90 -17.37
N GLN A 264 -4.88 -21.26 -16.44
CA GLN A 264 -4.96 -22.49 -15.63
C GLN A 264 -5.74 -22.32 -14.32
N ARG A 265 -5.79 -21.11 -13.74
CA ARG A 265 -6.51 -20.81 -12.49
C ARG A 265 -8.04 -20.84 -12.65
N ASP A 266 -8.55 -21.06 -13.86
CA ASP A 266 -9.97 -21.18 -14.15
C ASP A 266 -10.52 -22.58 -13.79
N GLU A 267 -10.62 -22.88 -12.50
CA GLU A 267 -11.21 -24.15 -12.01
C GLU A 267 -12.70 -24.31 -12.41
N LYS A 268 -13.36 -23.23 -12.84
CA LYS A 268 -14.79 -23.21 -13.23
C LYS A 268 -15.02 -23.17 -14.75
N GLY A 269 -13.97 -23.23 -15.57
CA GLY A 269 -14.06 -23.57 -17.00
C GLY A 269 -14.70 -22.51 -17.92
N SER A 270 -14.57 -21.21 -17.62
CA SER A 270 -14.95 -20.17 -18.58
C SER A 270 -14.10 -20.19 -19.87
N GLY A 271 -12.85 -20.67 -19.80
CA GLY A 271 -11.92 -20.82 -20.93
C GLY A 271 -11.38 -19.50 -21.49
N VAL A 272 -11.54 -18.40 -20.76
CA VAL A 272 -11.23 -17.05 -21.23
C VAL A 272 -9.75 -16.75 -21.06
N ARG A 273 -9.03 -16.67 -22.18
CA ARG A 273 -7.60 -16.36 -22.25
C ARG A 273 -7.38 -14.85 -22.36
N PRO A 274 -6.60 -14.21 -21.44
CA PRO A 274 -6.18 -12.83 -21.66
C PRO A 274 -5.41 -12.73 -22.98
N PRO A 275 -5.72 -11.78 -23.88
CA PRO A 275 -4.99 -11.64 -25.13
C PRO A 275 -3.51 -11.33 -24.85
N GLY A 276 -2.63 -12.28 -25.19
CA GLY A 276 -1.19 -12.07 -25.14
C GLY A 276 -0.73 -11.11 -26.25
N ARG A 277 0.18 -10.20 -25.93
CA ARG A 277 0.85 -9.33 -26.91
C ARG A 277 2.08 -10.03 -27.49
N SER A 278 2.36 -9.84 -28.77
CA SER A 278 3.61 -10.33 -29.37
C SER A 278 4.82 -9.59 -28.80
N TYR A 279 6.03 -10.12 -29.00
CA TYR A 279 7.25 -9.45 -28.55
C TYR A 279 7.41 -8.04 -29.15
N ASP A 280 7.03 -7.84 -30.40
CA ASP A 280 7.08 -6.54 -31.06
C ASP A 280 6.08 -5.55 -30.43
N GLN A 281 4.86 -6.00 -30.12
CA GLN A 281 3.86 -5.20 -29.41
C GLN A 281 4.29 -4.88 -27.98
N PHE A 282 4.95 -5.83 -27.31
CA PHE A 282 5.55 -5.65 -25.99
C PHE A 282 6.62 -4.55 -26.01
N LEU A 283 7.56 -4.61 -26.96
CA LEU A 283 8.59 -3.58 -27.14
C LEU A 283 7.97 -2.21 -27.51
N ALA A 284 6.97 -2.21 -28.39
CA ALA A 284 6.31 -0.99 -28.86
C ALA A 284 5.57 -0.23 -27.74
N ALA A 285 5.14 -0.93 -26.69
CA ALA A 285 4.49 -0.36 -25.51
C ALA A 285 5.46 0.19 -24.46
N ARG A 286 6.78 0.18 -24.73
CA ARG A 286 7.85 0.55 -23.78
C ARG A 286 7.71 -0.23 -22.48
N PRO A 287 8.20 -1.48 -22.42
CA PRO A 287 7.92 -2.37 -21.31
C PRO A 287 8.61 -1.93 -20.01
N ILE A 288 9.72 -1.21 -20.12
CA ILE A 288 10.42 -0.61 -18.98
C ILE A 288 10.96 0.77 -19.35
N PHE A 289 11.24 1.58 -18.34
CA PHE A 289 12.22 2.65 -18.42
C PHE A 289 13.15 2.60 -17.22
N LEU A 290 14.32 3.21 -17.37
CA LEU A 290 15.37 3.24 -16.36
C LEU A 290 15.64 4.66 -15.90
N TRP A 291 16.03 4.84 -14.64
CA TRP A 291 16.36 6.14 -14.07
C TRP A 291 17.44 6.00 -12.99
N HIS A 292 18.35 6.97 -12.90
CA HIS A 292 19.31 7.00 -11.81
C HIS A 292 18.73 7.74 -10.62
N ASP A 293 18.65 7.07 -9.47
CA ASP A 293 18.24 7.75 -8.26
C ASP A 293 19.33 8.73 -7.75
N PRO A 294 18.99 9.61 -6.77
CA PRO A 294 19.94 10.55 -6.19
C PRO A 294 21.16 9.88 -5.51
N PHE A 295 21.08 8.58 -5.24
CA PHE A 295 22.16 7.76 -4.67
C PHE A 295 22.93 6.96 -5.74
N ARG A 296 22.70 7.28 -7.02
CA ARG A 296 23.38 6.73 -8.22
C ARG A 296 23.08 5.25 -8.47
N ARG A 297 22.02 4.70 -7.87
CA ARG A 297 21.51 3.39 -8.26
C ARG A 297 20.74 3.49 -9.54
N LEU A 298 20.76 2.43 -10.34
CA LEU A 298 19.93 2.35 -11.53
C LEU A 298 18.60 1.70 -11.17
N MET A 299 17.51 2.45 -11.22
CA MET A 299 16.17 1.97 -10.96
C MET A 299 15.48 1.55 -12.25
N ARG A 300 14.72 0.46 -12.18
CA ARG A 300 13.81 0.00 -13.22
C ARG A 300 12.38 0.35 -12.86
N PHE A 301 11.69 0.96 -13.82
CA PHE A 301 10.24 1.13 -13.80
C PHE A 301 9.64 0.22 -14.87
N THR A 302 8.67 -0.58 -14.46
CA THR A 302 8.02 -1.62 -15.25
C THR A 302 6.64 -1.19 -15.68
N ASN A 303 6.31 -1.38 -16.95
CA ASN A 303 4.97 -1.13 -17.48
C ASN A 303 3.99 -2.17 -16.91
N ASN A 304 2.95 -1.66 -16.26
CA ASN A 304 2.00 -2.48 -15.51
C ASN A 304 1.06 -3.31 -16.41
N ASP A 305 1.02 -3.03 -17.73
CA ASP A 305 0.29 -3.84 -18.72
C ASP A 305 0.90 -5.25 -18.88
N PHE A 306 2.16 -5.44 -18.48
CA PHE A 306 2.88 -6.71 -18.61
C PHE A 306 3.16 -7.39 -17.28
N LEU A 307 2.53 -6.91 -16.22
CA LEU A 307 2.53 -7.57 -14.93
C LEU A 307 1.35 -8.57 -14.86
N PRO A 308 1.42 -9.53 -13.93
CA PRO A 308 0.43 -10.58 -13.81
C PRO A 308 -1.00 -10.06 -13.62
N VAL A 309 -1.96 -10.76 -14.22
CA VAL A 309 -3.36 -10.32 -14.30
C VAL A 309 -4.11 -10.59 -12.99
N TYR A 310 -4.98 -9.67 -12.58
CA TYR A 310 -5.88 -9.91 -11.43
C TYR A 310 -7.35 -9.72 -11.77
N GLU A 311 -8.18 -10.19 -10.86
CA GLU A 311 -9.63 -10.26 -10.99
C GLU A 311 -10.28 -9.08 -10.27
N ALA A 312 -11.29 -8.50 -10.92
CA ALA A 312 -12.16 -7.49 -10.35
C ALA A 312 -13.60 -8.03 -10.31
N GLU A 313 -14.31 -7.78 -9.22
CA GLU A 313 -15.71 -8.19 -9.01
C GLU A 313 -16.65 -6.99 -8.78
N PRO A 314 -16.93 -6.16 -9.80
CA PRO A 314 -17.84 -5.04 -9.64
C PRO A 314 -19.33 -5.34 -9.83
N VAL A 315 -20.13 -4.54 -9.14
CA VAL A 315 -21.59 -4.47 -9.18
C VAL A 315 -22.02 -3.09 -9.68
N ILE A 316 -22.97 -3.04 -10.62
CA ILE A 316 -23.47 -1.82 -11.26
C ILE A 316 -24.98 -1.65 -10.98
N TYR A 317 -25.35 -0.50 -10.47
CA TYR A 317 -26.73 -0.05 -10.25
C TYR A 317 -27.09 1.06 -11.23
N LEU A 318 -28.34 1.06 -11.70
CA LEU A 318 -28.88 2.04 -12.65
C LEU A 318 -30.10 2.72 -12.03
N TYR A 319 -30.03 4.03 -11.84
CA TYR A 319 -31.10 4.84 -11.22
C TYR A 319 -31.57 5.94 -12.18
N PRO A 320 -32.43 5.62 -13.16
CA PRO A 320 -33.04 6.64 -14.01
C PRO A 320 -34.15 7.40 -13.26
N THR A 321 -34.55 8.57 -13.75
CA THR A 321 -35.67 9.35 -13.16
C THR A 321 -37.03 8.80 -13.53
N THR A 322 -37.13 8.09 -14.66
CA THR A 322 -38.31 7.37 -15.14
C THR A 322 -37.88 6.01 -15.68
N ALA A 323 -38.80 5.05 -15.72
CA ALA A 323 -38.54 3.75 -16.34
C ALA A 323 -37.99 3.94 -17.78
N GLN A 324 -36.81 3.43 -18.06
CA GLN A 324 -36.18 3.60 -19.38
C GLN A 324 -35.30 2.41 -19.76
N ARG A 325 -35.10 2.23 -21.07
CA ARG A 325 -34.15 1.23 -21.57
C ARG A 325 -32.73 1.76 -21.44
N VAL A 326 -31.84 0.91 -20.94
CA VAL A 326 -30.43 1.21 -20.78
C VAL A 326 -29.62 0.07 -21.37
N HIS A 327 -28.61 0.44 -22.14
CA HIS A 327 -27.55 -0.42 -22.62
C HIS A 327 -26.27 -0.12 -21.84
N VAL A 328 -25.62 -1.16 -21.29
CA VAL A 328 -24.39 -1.04 -20.49
C VAL A 328 -23.32 -1.98 -21.05
N GLU A 329 -22.11 -1.46 -21.30
CA GLU A 329 -20.94 -2.26 -21.65
C GLU A 329 -19.81 -1.98 -20.65
N ALA A 330 -19.41 -3.00 -19.90
CA ALA A 330 -18.13 -3.00 -19.18
C ALA A 330 -17.04 -3.60 -20.08
N LYS A 331 -15.86 -2.97 -20.11
CA LYS A 331 -14.74 -3.34 -20.98
C LYS A 331 -13.44 -3.49 -20.18
N PRO A 332 -13.31 -4.47 -19.26
CA PRO A 332 -12.03 -4.73 -18.61
C PRO A 332 -10.93 -5.00 -19.66
N VAL A 333 -9.69 -4.61 -19.36
CA VAL A 333 -8.55 -4.65 -20.29
C VAL A 333 -8.35 -6.03 -20.94
N TYR A 334 -8.61 -7.11 -20.21
CA TYR A 334 -8.51 -8.46 -20.76
C TYR A 334 -9.87 -9.03 -21.13
N ALA A 335 -10.68 -9.42 -20.15
CA ALA A 335 -11.96 -10.07 -20.43
C ALA A 335 -12.90 -10.14 -19.22
N ILE A 336 -14.20 -10.27 -19.51
CA ILE A 336 -15.23 -10.66 -18.53
C ILE A 336 -15.29 -12.18 -18.48
N LYS A 337 -15.09 -12.77 -17.31
CA LYS A 337 -15.18 -14.22 -17.05
C LYS A 337 -16.62 -14.66 -16.85
N ALA A 338 -17.31 -14.00 -15.93
CA ALA A 338 -18.72 -14.24 -15.68
C ALA A 338 -19.46 -12.93 -15.46
N SER A 339 -20.76 -12.99 -15.67
CA SER A 339 -21.63 -11.84 -15.52
C SER A 339 -23.05 -12.26 -15.19
N ILE A 340 -23.73 -11.43 -14.41
CA ILE A 340 -25.14 -11.60 -14.07
C ILE A 340 -25.84 -10.27 -14.36
N PRO A 341 -26.77 -10.21 -15.32
CA PRO A 341 -27.14 -11.25 -16.29
C PRO A 341 -25.96 -11.67 -17.20
N PRO A 342 -26.06 -12.76 -17.99
CA PRO A 342 -25.02 -13.10 -18.95
C PRO A 342 -24.79 -11.98 -19.98
N ASN A 343 -23.56 -11.47 -20.04
CA ASN A 343 -23.12 -10.42 -20.96
C ASN A 343 -22.68 -11.05 -22.30
N ARG A 344 -23.36 -10.70 -23.40
CA ARG A 344 -23.05 -11.14 -24.77
C ARG A 344 -22.92 -9.94 -25.71
N ALA A 345 -22.06 -8.98 -25.35
CA ALA A 345 -21.90 -7.62 -25.91
C ALA A 345 -22.73 -6.54 -25.18
N GLY A 346 -22.63 -6.52 -23.86
CA GLY A 346 -23.34 -5.62 -22.96
C GLY A 346 -24.65 -6.19 -22.40
N TRP A 347 -25.26 -5.40 -21.54
CA TRP A 347 -26.56 -5.66 -20.94
C TRP A 347 -27.60 -4.69 -21.50
N ASP A 348 -28.66 -5.24 -22.08
CA ASP A 348 -29.87 -4.50 -22.45
C ASP A 348 -30.92 -4.72 -21.35
N VAL A 349 -31.25 -3.68 -20.59
CA VAL A 349 -32.22 -3.75 -19.49
C VAL A 349 -33.26 -2.63 -19.57
N LEU A 350 -34.45 -2.89 -19.05
CA LEU A 350 -35.37 -1.85 -18.59
C LEU A 350 -35.03 -1.52 -17.13
N ALA A 351 -34.54 -0.31 -16.87
CA ALA A 351 -34.21 0.14 -15.51
C ALA A 351 -35.35 0.99 -14.94
N LEU A 352 -35.73 0.73 -13.69
CA LEU A 352 -36.71 1.52 -12.94
C LEU A 352 -36.01 2.49 -11.98
N PRO A 353 -36.66 3.60 -11.57
CA PRO A 353 -36.08 4.52 -10.60
C PRO A 353 -35.71 3.90 -9.25
N SER A 354 -36.32 2.76 -8.89
CA SER A 354 -35.98 1.97 -7.70
C SER A 354 -34.62 1.25 -7.78
N GLY A 355 -34.00 1.21 -8.97
CA GLY A 355 -32.82 0.40 -9.26
C GLY A 355 -33.13 -1.03 -9.67
N GLU A 356 -34.41 -1.44 -9.71
CA GLU A 356 -34.81 -2.73 -10.25
C GLU A 356 -34.62 -2.75 -11.78
N LEU A 357 -34.06 -3.85 -12.28
CA LEU A 357 -33.76 -4.05 -13.69
C LEU A 357 -34.56 -5.24 -14.22
N THR A 358 -35.07 -5.13 -15.44
CA THR A 358 -35.62 -6.28 -16.19
C THR A 358 -34.79 -6.50 -17.45
N GLY A 359 -34.22 -7.70 -17.60
CA GLY A 359 -33.48 -8.07 -18.81
C GLY A 359 -34.40 -8.05 -20.04
N ILE A 360 -33.96 -7.39 -21.12
CA ILE A 360 -34.78 -7.29 -22.34
C ILE A 360 -34.91 -8.65 -23.04
N ARG A 361 -33.86 -9.49 -22.96
CA ARG A 361 -33.81 -10.79 -23.64
C ARG A 361 -34.41 -11.92 -22.81
N ASP A 362 -34.03 -12.03 -21.54
CA ASP A 362 -34.46 -13.12 -20.66
C ASP A 362 -35.73 -12.82 -19.85
N ARG A 363 -36.17 -11.56 -19.83
CA ARG A 363 -37.34 -11.07 -19.08
C ARG A 363 -37.26 -11.31 -17.57
N LYS A 364 -36.05 -11.54 -17.04
CA LYS A 364 -35.83 -11.76 -15.61
C LYS A 364 -35.58 -10.43 -14.90
N THR A 365 -35.92 -10.40 -13.62
CA THR A 365 -35.66 -9.26 -12.73
C THR A 365 -34.31 -9.40 -12.06
N TYR A 366 -33.56 -8.29 -11.98
CA TYR A 366 -32.26 -8.20 -11.37
C TYR A 366 -32.18 -6.97 -10.46
N SER A 367 -31.46 -7.11 -9.36
CA SER A 367 -31.21 -6.01 -8.41
C SER A 367 -30.05 -5.09 -8.83
N TYR A 368 -29.18 -5.59 -9.70
CA TYR A 368 -27.96 -4.95 -10.20
C TYR A 368 -27.45 -5.74 -11.42
N LEU A 369 -26.47 -5.17 -12.13
CA LEU A 369 -25.61 -5.91 -13.04
C LEU A 369 -24.31 -6.29 -12.30
N PHE A 370 -23.75 -7.44 -12.57
CA PHE A 370 -22.50 -7.91 -12.00
C PHE A 370 -21.60 -8.43 -13.10
N TRP A 371 -20.30 -8.19 -12.97
CA TRP A 371 -19.30 -8.90 -13.74
C TRP A 371 -18.09 -9.24 -12.88
N GLU A 372 -17.47 -10.37 -13.16
CA GLU A 372 -16.12 -10.70 -12.73
C GLU A 372 -15.22 -10.75 -13.96
N GLY A 373 -14.00 -10.24 -13.86
CA GLY A 373 -13.14 -10.18 -15.03
C GLY A 373 -11.71 -9.83 -14.73
N PHE A 374 -10.87 -10.15 -15.71
CA PHE A 374 -9.44 -9.94 -15.67
C PHE A 374 -9.09 -8.54 -16.17
N SER A 375 -8.29 -7.82 -15.41
CA SER A 375 -7.74 -6.54 -15.81
C SER A 375 -6.24 -6.44 -15.55
N SER A 376 -5.60 -5.49 -16.23
CA SER A 376 -4.20 -5.16 -16.04
C SER A 376 -3.96 -4.55 -14.68
N THR A 377 -2.69 -4.50 -14.32
CA THR A 377 -2.33 -4.14 -12.97
C THR A 377 -2.29 -2.65 -12.73
N SER A 378 -2.85 -2.16 -11.63
CA SER A 378 -2.41 -0.89 -11.06
C SER A 378 -1.49 -1.18 -9.88
N PRO A 379 -0.36 -0.49 -9.73
CA PRO A 379 0.41 -0.54 -8.50
C PRO A 379 -0.53 -0.14 -7.37
N MET A 380 -0.51 -0.91 -6.29
CA MET A 380 -1.30 -0.55 -5.12
C MET A 380 -0.81 0.82 -4.64
N ARG A 381 -1.73 1.73 -4.33
CA ARG A 381 -1.36 3.05 -3.83
C ARG A 381 -0.61 2.89 -2.51
N GLN A 382 0.38 3.77 -2.31
CA GLN A 382 1.10 3.88 -1.04
C GLN A 382 0.31 4.70 -0.01
N GLU A 383 -0.68 5.48 -0.47
CA GLU A 383 -1.64 6.17 0.38
C GLU A 383 -2.88 5.29 0.59
N GLY A 384 -3.33 5.18 1.83
CA GLY A 384 -4.48 4.37 2.20
C GLY A 384 -4.81 4.49 3.68
N PHE A 385 -5.44 3.44 4.22
CA PHE A 385 -5.85 3.35 5.60
C PHE A 385 -5.38 2.01 6.16
N VAL A 386 -4.72 2.02 7.31
CA VAL A 386 -4.40 0.80 8.06
C VAL A 386 -5.40 0.64 9.18
N ILE A 387 -6.24 -0.38 9.06
CA ILE A 387 -7.40 -0.61 9.92
C ILE A 387 -7.22 -1.94 10.66
N PRO A 388 -7.33 -1.97 12.01
CA PRO A 388 -7.40 -3.23 12.75
C PRO A 388 -8.55 -4.10 12.24
N ARG A 389 -8.36 -5.43 12.20
CA ARG A 389 -9.35 -6.39 11.68
C ARG A 389 -10.75 -6.16 12.24
N GLU A 390 -10.83 -6.00 13.55
CA GLU A 390 -12.08 -5.77 14.29
C GLU A 390 -12.78 -4.43 13.96
N GLU A 391 -12.04 -3.46 13.42
CA GLU A 391 -12.56 -2.13 13.07
C GLU A 391 -12.96 -2.01 11.59
N VAL A 392 -12.64 -3.00 10.73
CA VAL A 392 -12.88 -2.94 9.28
C VAL A 392 -14.35 -2.69 8.95
N ALA A 393 -15.28 -3.37 9.64
CA ALA A 393 -16.72 -3.17 9.43
C ALA A 393 -17.14 -1.71 9.69
N GLY A 394 -16.76 -1.17 10.85
CA GLY A 394 -17.04 0.22 11.20
C GLY A 394 -16.33 1.23 10.30
N PHE A 395 -15.15 0.89 9.77
CA PHE A 395 -14.47 1.69 8.76
C PHE A 395 -15.32 1.82 7.49
N PHE A 396 -15.82 0.71 6.94
CA PHE A 396 -16.66 0.75 5.73
C PHE A 396 -17.99 1.47 5.96
N GLU A 397 -18.63 1.30 7.12
CA GLU A 397 -19.85 2.03 7.48
C GLU A 397 -19.67 3.54 7.39
N ARG A 398 -18.51 4.07 7.79
CA ARG A 398 -18.19 5.50 7.72
C ARG A 398 -17.66 5.92 6.36
N MET A 399 -16.91 5.05 5.67
CA MET A 399 -16.17 5.40 4.46
C MET A 399 -17.03 5.38 3.20
N LEU A 400 -17.87 4.34 3.02
CA LEU A 400 -18.64 4.16 1.78
C LEU A 400 -19.61 5.34 1.49
N PRO A 401 -20.32 5.93 2.48
CA PRO A 401 -21.13 7.12 2.25
C PRO A 401 -20.32 8.34 1.78
N ARG A 402 -19.09 8.49 2.29
CA ARG A 402 -18.18 9.58 1.87
C ARG A 402 -17.71 9.41 0.42
N LEU A 403 -17.69 8.18 -0.08
CA LEU A 403 -17.40 7.85 -1.48
C LEU A 403 -18.64 7.90 -2.38
N GLY A 404 -19.80 8.27 -1.82
CA GLY A 404 -21.04 8.50 -2.55
C GLY A 404 -21.99 7.31 -2.62
N LEU A 405 -21.71 6.21 -1.91
CA LEU A 405 -22.61 5.05 -1.85
C LEU A 405 -23.79 5.34 -0.92
N ASN A 406 -24.98 4.90 -1.31
CA ASN A 406 -26.16 4.97 -0.46
C ASN A 406 -26.20 3.79 0.55
N GLU A 407 -27.23 3.74 1.38
CA GLU A 407 -27.38 2.70 2.41
C GLU A 407 -27.44 1.28 1.82
N ARG A 408 -28.24 1.08 0.76
CA ARG A 408 -28.39 -0.22 0.09
C ARG A 408 -27.07 -0.68 -0.52
N GLU A 409 -26.44 0.17 -1.31
CA GLU A 409 -25.16 -0.12 -1.97
C GLU A 409 -24.06 -0.38 -0.93
N SER A 410 -24.02 0.39 0.16
CA SER A 410 -23.03 0.21 1.23
C SER A 410 -23.23 -1.10 1.98
N LYS A 411 -24.49 -1.50 2.20
CA LYS A 411 -24.83 -2.80 2.79
C LYS A 411 -24.38 -3.94 1.87
N ASP A 412 -24.77 -3.89 0.60
CA ASP A 412 -24.42 -4.92 -0.39
C ASP A 412 -22.89 -5.04 -0.55
N PHE A 413 -22.17 -3.91 -0.55
CA PHE A 413 -20.69 -3.89 -0.54
C PHE A 413 -20.12 -4.63 0.68
N ARG A 414 -20.61 -4.30 1.89
CA ARG A 414 -20.11 -4.94 3.13
C ARG A 414 -20.41 -6.44 3.16
N GLU A 415 -21.60 -6.86 2.74
CA GLU A 415 -21.96 -8.28 2.65
C GLU A 415 -21.05 -9.02 1.66
N ALA A 416 -20.75 -8.41 0.51
CA ALA A 416 -19.86 -8.98 -0.48
C ALA A 416 -18.39 -9.08 -0.02
N TRP A 417 -17.88 -8.10 0.73
CA TRP A 417 -16.43 -8.00 0.97
C TRP A 417 -15.97 -8.36 2.38
N LEU A 418 -16.79 -8.18 3.43
CA LEU A 418 -16.32 -8.30 4.82
C LEU A 418 -15.76 -9.69 5.18
N HIS A 419 -16.31 -10.76 4.60
CA HIS A 419 -15.84 -12.11 4.87
C HIS A 419 -14.38 -12.35 4.46
N ARG A 420 -13.80 -11.48 3.63
CA ARG A 420 -12.39 -11.56 3.20
C ARG A 420 -11.41 -10.94 4.22
N PHE A 421 -11.90 -10.24 5.24
CA PHE A 421 -11.08 -9.56 6.25
C PHE A 421 -10.94 -10.37 7.54
N HIS A 422 -10.45 -11.62 7.45
CA HIS A 422 -10.35 -12.51 8.60
C HIS A 422 -8.94 -13.03 8.91
N GLU A 423 -8.06 -13.12 7.91
CA GLU A 423 -6.74 -13.75 8.05
C GLU A 423 -5.79 -12.91 8.92
N ALA A 424 -5.69 -11.60 8.66
CA ALA A 424 -4.71 -10.71 9.29
C ALA A 424 -5.25 -9.80 10.41
N PRO A 425 -4.40 -9.37 11.39
CA PRO A 425 -4.77 -8.48 12.48
C PRO A 425 -4.98 -7.03 12.02
N TYR A 426 -4.36 -6.62 10.90
CA TYR A 426 -4.58 -5.32 10.28
C TYR A 426 -4.82 -5.50 8.77
N TYR A 427 -5.41 -4.48 8.15
CA TYR A 427 -5.56 -4.40 6.70
C TYR A 427 -5.19 -3.01 6.21
N PHE A 428 -4.38 -2.97 5.16
CA PHE A 428 -4.23 -1.77 4.35
C PHE A 428 -5.38 -1.73 3.33
N ILE A 429 -6.12 -0.63 3.30
CA ILE A 429 -7.26 -0.42 2.39
C ILE A 429 -7.07 0.91 1.67
N THR A 430 -7.24 0.91 0.35
CA THR A 430 -7.24 2.12 -0.47
C THR A 430 -8.32 2.04 -1.55
N PHE A 431 -8.58 3.17 -2.22
CA PHE A 431 -9.55 3.26 -3.30
C PHE A 431 -8.87 3.84 -4.54
N LEU A 432 -9.11 3.19 -5.68
CA LEU A 432 -8.51 3.60 -6.94
C LEU A 432 -9.14 4.92 -7.45
N PRO A 433 -8.32 5.87 -7.95
CA PRO A 433 -8.83 7.07 -8.60
C PRO A 433 -9.67 6.71 -9.82
N ARG A 434 -10.67 7.54 -10.12
CA ARG A 434 -11.58 7.33 -11.24
C ARG A 434 -10.86 7.13 -12.57
N GLU A 435 -9.81 7.91 -12.82
CA GLU A 435 -9.00 7.83 -14.04
C GLU A 435 -8.29 6.47 -14.18
N THR A 436 -7.96 5.84 -13.06
CA THR A 436 -7.42 4.46 -13.05
C THR A 436 -8.52 3.46 -13.34
N ILE A 437 -9.70 3.58 -12.71
CA ILE A 437 -10.83 2.68 -12.94
C ILE A 437 -11.30 2.75 -14.41
N ASP A 438 -11.46 3.96 -14.96
CA ASP A 438 -11.91 4.19 -16.34
C ASP A 438 -10.93 3.64 -17.38
N ARG A 439 -9.66 3.47 -17.00
CA ARG A 439 -8.60 2.90 -17.84
C ARG A 439 -8.53 1.38 -17.74
N LEU A 440 -8.69 0.82 -16.54
CA LEU A 440 -8.66 -0.62 -16.26
C LEU A 440 -9.95 -1.33 -16.68
N ALA A 441 -11.09 -0.64 -16.59
CA ALA A 441 -12.38 -1.14 -16.99
C ALA A 441 -13.29 -0.01 -17.47
N PRO A 442 -13.12 0.49 -18.70
CA PRO A 442 -14.05 1.44 -19.29
C PRO A 442 -15.52 0.97 -19.17
N LEU A 443 -16.40 1.90 -18.80
CA LEU A 443 -17.84 1.67 -18.67
C LEU A 443 -18.60 2.59 -19.64
N VAL A 444 -19.31 1.98 -20.60
CA VAL A 444 -20.14 2.69 -21.57
C VAL A 444 -21.60 2.48 -21.20
N VAL A 445 -22.37 3.57 -21.06
CA VAL A 445 -23.80 3.53 -20.72
C VAL A 445 -24.59 4.40 -21.69
N THR A 446 -25.65 3.83 -22.27
CA THR A 446 -26.56 4.51 -23.19
C THR A 446 -28.02 4.33 -22.72
N PRO A 447 -28.81 5.41 -22.53
CA PRO A 447 -28.47 6.81 -22.71
C PRO A 447 -27.37 7.27 -21.74
N LYS A 448 -26.67 8.36 -22.08
CA LYS A 448 -25.57 8.87 -21.26
C LYS A 448 -26.12 9.29 -19.88
N PRO A 449 -25.54 8.80 -18.77
CA PRO A 449 -25.94 9.20 -17.42
C PRO A 449 -25.50 10.63 -17.08
N ASP A 450 -26.27 11.28 -16.22
CA ASP A 450 -26.03 12.62 -15.69
C ASP A 450 -25.00 12.60 -14.54
N ALA A 451 -24.91 11.47 -13.83
CA ALA A 451 -23.95 11.23 -12.76
C ALA A 451 -23.44 9.78 -12.80
N VAL A 452 -22.13 9.60 -12.59
CA VAL A 452 -21.48 8.28 -12.51
C VAL A 452 -20.57 8.25 -11.30
N ILE A 453 -20.88 7.36 -10.35
CA ILE A 453 -20.11 7.10 -9.13
C ILE A 453 -19.41 5.75 -9.32
N ARG A 454 -18.08 5.70 -9.19
CA ARG A 454 -17.30 4.46 -9.31
C ARG A 454 -16.39 4.31 -8.09
N VAL A 455 -16.52 3.22 -7.35
CA VAL A 455 -15.74 2.92 -6.15
C VAL A 455 -15.11 1.55 -6.26
N LEU A 456 -13.81 1.51 -6.55
CA LEU A 456 -13.05 0.26 -6.65
C LEU A 456 -12.03 0.20 -5.52
N MET A 457 -12.25 -0.75 -4.60
CA MET A 457 -11.38 -1.00 -3.45
C MET A 457 -10.16 -1.82 -3.87
N ASP A 458 -9.02 -1.50 -3.29
CA ASP A 458 -7.82 -2.33 -3.29
C ASP A 458 -7.36 -2.50 -1.84
N PHE A 459 -6.95 -3.71 -1.47
CA PHE A 459 -6.60 -4.00 -0.08
C PHE A 459 -5.56 -5.10 0.02
N ARG A 460 -4.86 -5.14 1.16
CA ARG A 460 -3.98 -6.25 1.52
C ARG A 460 -3.98 -6.52 3.03
N PRO A 461 -3.76 -7.77 3.45
CA PRO A 461 -3.51 -8.10 4.84
C PRO A 461 -2.21 -7.46 5.34
N LEU A 462 -2.19 -7.16 6.63
CA LEU A 462 -1.04 -6.62 7.36
C LEU A 462 -0.90 -7.34 8.71
N TRP A 463 0.27 -7.91 8.97
CA TRP A 463 0.53 -8.57 10.26
C TRP A 463 1.06 -7.62 11.33
N ALA A 464 1.67 -6.52 10.90
CA ALA A 464 2.03 -5.41 11.76
C ALA A 464 1.34 -4.13 11.29
N ARG A 465 1.12 -3.21 12.22
CA ARG A 465 0.54 -1.91 11.88
C ARG A 465 1.56 -1.08 11.10
N GLU A 466 1.23 -0.75 9.86
CA GLU A 466 1.99 0.21 9.07
C GLU A 466 1.47 1.64 9.28
N LEU A 467 2.36 2.61 9.16
CA LEU A 467 1.95 4.01 9.08
C LEU A 467 1.84 4.43 7.61
N VAL A 468 0.67 4.91 7.24
CA VAL A 468 0.38 5.33 5.86
C VAL A 468 -0.31 6.68 5.87
N LYS A 469 -0.05 7.47 4.84
CA LYS A 469 -0.77 8.71 4.61
C LYS A 469 -2.17 8.38 4.08
N ALA A 470 -3.19 9.00 4.66
CA ALA A 470 -4.54 8.91 4.12
C ALA A 470 -4.60 9.59 2.74
N PRO A 471 -5.25 8.97 1.73
CA PRO A 471 -5.39 9.57 0.41
C PRO A 471 -6.39 10.72 0.47
N ASP A 472 -6.18 11.73 -0.37
CA ASP A 472 -7.22 12.71 -0.66
C ASP A 472 -8.35 11.98 -1.41
N LEU A 473 -9.53 11.95 -0.79
CA LEU A 473 -10.71 11.34 -1.38
C LEU A 473 -11.44 12.39 -2.21
N PRO A 474 -11.62 12.19 -3.52
CA PRO A 474 -12.36 13.13 -4.34
C PRO A 474 -13.81 13.21 -3.86
N THR A 475 -14.41 14.39 -3.95
CA THR A 475 -15.84 14.55 -3.68
C THR A 475 -16.63 13.75 -4.72
N PRO A 476 -17.49 12.80 -4.31
CA PRO A 476 -18.29 12.04 -5.25
C PRO A 476 -19.25 12.96 -6.01
N PRO A 477 -19.55 12.68 -7.29
CA PRO A 477 -20.56 13.43 -8.03
C PRO A 477 -21.91 13.40 -7.32
N GLU A 478 -22.62 14.54 -7.33
CA GLU A 478 -23.99 14.62 -6.82
C GLU A 478 -24.92 13.72 -7.65
N ARG A 479 -25.81 12.99 -6.97
CA ARG A 479 -26.83 12.16 -7.62
C ARG A 479 -27.91 13.05 -8.19
N ARG A 480 -27.87 13.26 -9.51
CA ARG A 480 -28.84 14.05 -10.27
C ARG A 480 -29.21 13.31 -11.55
N GLY A 481 -30.45 13.45 -11.99
CA GLY A 481 -30.93 12.82 -13.22
C GLY A 481 -30.70 11.30 -13.23
N PHE A 482 -30.35 10.75 -14.40
CA PHE A 482 -29.97 9.35 -14.52
C PHE A 482 -28.59 9.12 -13.88
N THR A 483 -28.58 8.42 -12.75
CA THR A 483 -27.35 8.10 -12.01
C THR A 483 -26.95 6.63 -12.21
N VAL A 484 -25.67 6.39 -12.45
CA VAL A 484 -25.05 5.06 -12.47
C VAL A 484 -24.08 4.95 -11.30
N VAL A 485 -24.14 3.85 -10.57
CA VAL A 485 -23.19 3.54 -9.49
C VAL A 485 -22.54 2.21 -9.79
N GLU A 486 -21.22 2.17 -9.79
CA GLU A 486 -20.46 0.92 -9.82
C GLU A 486 -19.56 0.87 -8.59
N TRP A 487 -19.58 -0.25 -7.87
CA TRP A 487 -18.59 -0.51 -6.83
C TRP A 487 -18.04 -1.92 -6.94
N GLY A 488 -16.85 -2.15 -6.42
CA GLY A 488 -16.21 -3.47 -6.40
C GLY A 488 -14.91 -3.46 -5.63
N GLY A 489 -14.15 -4.54 -5.77
CA GLY A 489 -12.81 -4.66 -5.24
C GLY A 489 -11.92 -5.47 -6.17
N LEU A 490 -10.61 -5.29 -6.01
CA LEU A 490 -9.59 -6.11 -6.65
C LEU A 490 -9.29 -7.34 -5.79
N LEU A 491 -9.19 -8.50 -6.45
CA LEU A 491 -8.67 -9.74 -5.89
C LEU A 491 -7.26 -9.94 -6.47
N ARG A 492 -6.26 -9.74 -5.62
CA ARG A 492 -4.84 -9.87 -5.95
C ARG A 492 -4.31 -11.25 -5.61
#